data_AF-A0A7V3I2C2-F1
#
_entry.id   AF-A0A7V3I2C2-F1
#
_cell.length_a   1.000
_cell.length_b   1.000
_cell.length_c   1.000
_cell.angle_alpha   90.00
_cell.angle_beta   90.00
_cell.angle_gamma   90.00
#
_symmetry.space_group_name_H-M   'P 1'
#
loop_
_entity.id
_entity.type
_entity.pdbx_description
1 polymer ?
#
loop_
_entity_poly.entity_id
_entity_poly.type
_entity_poly.pdbx_seq_one_letter_code
_entity_poly.pdbx_strand_id
1 'polypeptide(L)'
;HLAARWAAKEAVIKAWSGSRFAQRPVLPEAIHRDIEVVTDMWGRPRVRLTGDIAMHLADVTIHVSLTHEGDTAAAVAILEAP
;
A
#
# COMPACT_ATOMS: atom_id res chain seq x y z
N HIS A 1 -3.79 6.19 -14.97
CA HIS A 1 -4.32 5.31 -13.89
C HIS A 1 -3.31 4.31 -13.31
N LEU A 2 -2.56 3.53 -14.12
CA LEU A 2 -1.62 2.54 -13.57
C LEU A 2 -0.51 3.17 -12.71
N ALA A 3 0.01 4.34 -13.07
CA ALA A 3 1.00 5.06 -12.28
C ALA A 3 0.51 5.41 -10.85
N ALA A 4 -0.74 5.83 -10.70
CA ALA A 4 -1.32 6.12 -9.38
C ALA A 4 -1.52 4.86 -8.52
N ARG A 5 -1.86 3.73 -9.16
CA ARG A 5 -1.90 2.43 -8.47
C ARG A 5 -0.51 1.96 -8.06
N TRP A 6 0.49 2.18 -8.90
CA TRP A 6 1.89 1.92 -8.54
C TRP A 6 2.33 2.78 -7.36
N ALA A 7 2.06 4.08 -7.39
CA ALA A 7 2.34 4.99 -6.28
C ALA A 7 1.67 4.55 -4.97
N ALA A 8 0.42 4.06 -5.03
CA ALA A 8 -0.28 3.54 -3.87
C ALA A 8 0.34 2.25 -3.32
N LYS A 9 0.79 1.32 -4.17
CA LYS A 9 1.55 0.14 -3.71
C LYS A 9 2.84 0.54 -3.01
N GLU A 10 3.59 1.48 -3.59
CA GLU A 10 4.82 2.02 -3.00
C GLU A 10 4.56 2.69 -1.65
N ALA A 11 3.49 3.48 -1.54
CA ALA A 11 3.12 4.15 -0.30
C ALA A 11 2.85 3.13 0.83
N VAL A 12 2.15 2.02 0.55
CA VAL A 12 1.90 0.95 1.52
C VAL A 12 3.20 0.28 1.95
N ILE A 13 4.09 -0.06 1.01
CA ILE A 13 5.39 -0.69 1.32
C ILE A 13 6.23 0.23 2.21
N LYS A 14 6.26 1.53 1.90
CA LYS A 14 7.00 2.53 2.67
C LYS A 14 6.41 2.74 4.06
N ALA A 15 5.09 2.80 4.18
CA ALA A 15 4.42 2.92 5.48
C ALA A 15 4.72 1.70 6.36
N TRP A 16 4.67 0.48 5.80
CA TRP A 16 5.09 -0.72 6.51
C TRP A 16 6.56 -0.63 6.94
N SER A 17 7.45 -0.32 6.00
CA SER A 17 8.88 -0.28 6.26
C SER A 17 9.22 0.75 7.33
N GLY A 18 8.54 1.90 7.31
CA GLY A 18 8.62 2.95 8.32
C GLY A 18 8.10 2.51 9.69
N SER A 19 7.02 1.71 9.76
CA SER A 19 6.50 1.18 11.03
C SER A 19 7.50 0.27 11.76
N ARG A 20 8.46 -0.31 11.03
CA ARG A 20 9.51 -1.20 11.52
C ARG A 20 10.89 -0.53 11.49
N PHE A 21 10.95 0.76 11.80
CA PHE A 21 12.21 1.51 11.81
C PHE A 21 13.29 0.80 12.65
N ALA A 22 14.51 0.76 12.13
CA ALA A 22 15.68 0.06 12.69
C ALA A 22 15.57 -1.49 12.78
N GLN A 23 14.54 -2.10 12.20
CA GLN A 23 14.46 -3.56 12.05
C GLN A 23 14.91 -3.99 10.64
N ARG A 24 15.36 -5.24 10.51
CA ARG A 24 15.73 -5.79 9.19
C ARG A 24 14.49 -5.87 8.28
N PRO A 25 14.63 -5.58 6.97
CA PRO A 25 13.57 -5.82 6.01
C PRO A 25 13.13 -7.28 6.06
N VAL A 26 11.83 -7.51 6.23
CA VAL A 26 11.22 -8.86 6.27
C VAL A 26 10.64 -9.23 4.90
N LEU A 27 10.47 -8.25 4.01
CA LEU A 27 9.69 -8.39 2.79
C LEU A 27 10.55 -8.89 1.62
N PRO A 28 10.07 -9.87 0.83
CA PRO A 28 10.74 -10.31 -0.39
C PRO A 28 10.59 -9.29 -1.52
N GLU A 29 11.47 -9.36 -2.52
CA GLU A 29 11.48 -8.46 -3.69
C GLU A 29 10.17 -8.55 -4.51
N ALA A 30 9.46 -9.68 -4.44
CA ALA A 30 8.21 -9.91 -5.17
C ALA A 30 6.94 -9.34 -4.50
N ILE A 31 7.07 -8.59 -3.40
CA ILE A 31 5.95 -8.15 -2.57
C ILE A 31 4.88 -7.32 -3.29
N HIS A 32 5.23 -6.65 -4.39
CA HIS A 32 4.27 -5.88 -5.17
C HIS A 32 3.12 -6.74 -5.71
N ARG A 33 3.30 -8.06 -5.84
CA ARG A 33 2.25 -9.02 -6.23
C ARG A 33 1.22 -9.22 -5.12
N ASP A 34 1.66 -9.13 -3.87
CA ASP A 34 0.83 -9.35 -2.69
C ASP A 34 0.09 -8.09 -2.24
N ILE A 35 0.34 -6.95 -2.87
CA ILE A 35 -0.34 -5.69 -2.62
C ILE A 35 -1.17 -5.33 -3.84
N GLU A 36 -2.49 -5.34 -3.69
CA GLU A 36 -3.42 -4.93 -4.73
C GLU A 36 -4.13 -3.63 -4.35
N VAL A 37 -4.23 -2.72 -5.32
CA VAL A 37 -5.02 -1.49 -5.20
C VAL A 37 -6.27 -1.69 -6.04
N VAL A 38 -7.37 -1.98 -5.35
CA VAL A 38 -8.69 -2.16 -5.97
C VAL A 38 -9.50 -0.87 -5.85
N THR A 39 -10.40 -0.64 -6.79
CA THR A 39 -11.31 0.50 -6.78
C THR A 39 -12.74 0.00 -6.90
N ASP A 40 -13.66 0.57 -6.13
CA ASP A 40 -15.08 0.29 -6.30
C ASP A 40 -15.64 0.90 -7.61
N MET A 41 -16.93 0.73 -7.85
CA MET A 41 -17.62 1.29 -9.03
C MET A 41 -17.66 2.83 -9.05
N TRP A 42 -17.29 3.49 -7.94
CA TRP A 42 -17.24 4.95 -7.81
C TRP A 42 -15.80 5.48 -7.72
N GLY A 43 -14.80 4.63 -7.96
CA GLY A 43 -13.38 5.01 -7.99
C GLY A 43 -12.70 5.13 -6.63
N ARG A 44 -13.36 4.76 -5.52
CA ARG A 44 -12.76 4.82 -4.18
C ARG A 44 -11.74 3.69 -4.02
N PRO A 45 -10.48 3.99 -3.67
CA PRO A 45 -9.44 2.97 -3.58
C PRO A 45 -9.50 2.20 -2.26
N ARG A 46 -9.16 0.92 -2.30
CA ARG A 46 -8.81 0.09 -1.14
C ARG A 46 -7.58 -0.76 -1.43
N VAL A 47 -6.87 -1.12 -0.36
CA VAL A 47 -5.75 -2.06 -0.41
C VAL A 47 -6.26 -3.45 -0.07
N ARG A 48 -5.93 -4.43 -0.90
CA ARG A 48 -6.09 -5.86 -0.60
C ARG A 48 -4.71 -6.48 -0.50
N LEU A 49 -4.47 -7.18 0.59
CA LEU A 49 -3.22 -7.88 0.85
C LEU A 49 -3.40 -9.39 0.71
N THR A 50 -2.37 -10.07 0.20
CA THR A 50 -2.27 -11.54 0.18
C THR A 50 -0.91 -11.99 0.73
N GLY A 51 -0.71 -13.30 0.89
CA GLY A 51 0.59 -13.84 1.33
C GLY A 51 1.03 -13.36 2.72
N ASP A 52 2.35 -13.31 2.94
CA ASP A 52 2.94 -13.01 4.25
C ASP A 52 2.63 -11.59 4.74
N ILE A 53 2.51 -10.62 3.84
CA ILE A 53 2.21 -9.23 4.21
C ILE A 53 0.80 -9.13 4.83
N ALA A 54 -0.17 -9.92 4.34
CA ALA A 54 -1.51 -9.96 4.90
C ALA A 54 -1.53 -10.49 6.35
N MET A 55 -0.67 -11.47 6.66
CA MET A 55 -0.61 -12.04 8.01
C MET A 55 -0.09 -11.04 9.06
N HIS A 56 0.91 -10.25 8.69
CA HIS A 56 1.52 -9.28 9.62
C HIS A 56 0.67 -8.01 9.79
N LEU A 57 -0.12 -7.63 8.79
CA LEU A 57 -1.04 -6.48 8.83
C LEU A 57 -2.48 -6.88 9.13
N ALA A 58 -2.73 -8.10 9.63
CA ALA A 58 -4.08 -8.62 9.81
C ALA A 58 -4.96 -7.71 10.68
N ASP A 59 -4.38 -7.09 11.70
CA ASP A 59 -5.07 -6.22 12.66
C ASP A 59 -4.81 -4.72 12.40
N VAL A 60 -4.25 -4.36 11.25
CA VAL A 60 -3.91 -2.98 10.91
C VAL A 60 -4.87 -2.45 9.85
N THR A 61 -5.44 -1.28 10.11
CA THR A 61 -6.25 -0.57 9.13
C THR A 61 -5.35 0.21 8.17
N ILE A 62 -5.56 0.01 6.87
CA ILE A 62 -4.81 0.71 5.81
C ILE A 62 -5.70 1.75 5.16
N HIS A 63 -5.44 3.02 5.46
CA HIS A 63 -6.05 4.15 4.78
C HIS A 63 -5.23 4.50 3.55
N VAL A 64 -5.88 4.70 2.40
CA VAL A 64 -5.19 5.02 1.15
C VAL A 64 -5.93 6.11 0.38
N SER A 65 -5.16 7.03 -0.20
CA SER A 65 -5.65 7.98 -1.21
C SER A 65 -4.62 8.12 -2.31
N LEU A 66 -5.08 8.29 -3.55
CA LEU A 66 -4.23 8.38 -4.73
C LEU A 66 -4.77 9.45 -5.70
N THR A 67 -3.85 10.16 -6.34
CA THR A 67 -4.16 11.23 -7.29
C THR A 67 -3.13 11.24 -8.41
N HIS A 68 -3.48 11.88 -9.53
CA HIS A 68 -2.52 12.16 -10.58
C HIS A 68 -2.93 13.44 -11.31
N GLU A 69 -1.93 14.18 -11.79
CA GLU A 69 -2.11 15.37 -12.61
C GLU A 69 -0.94 15.44 -13.60
N GLY A 70 -1.25 15.71 -14.86
CA GLY A 70 -0.23 15.75 -15.92
C GLY A 70 0.57 14.46 -16.02
N ASP A 71 1.89 14.59 -15.83
CA ASP A 71 2.87 13.51 -15.87
C ASP A 71 3.16 12.87 -14.49
N THR A 72 2.51 13.37 -13.44
CA THR A 72 2.83 13.02 -12.05
C THR A 72 1.70 12.25 -11.39
N ALA A 73 2.05 11.20 -10.65
CA ALA A 73 1.12 10.44 -9.83
C ALA A 73 1.63 10.36 -8.39
N ALA A 74 0.71 10.47 -7.43
CA ALA A 74 1.01 10.44 -6.01
C ALA A 74 0.00 9.58 -5.26
N ALA A 75 0.43 9.07 -4.11
CA ALA A 75 -0.43 8.39 -3.18
C ALA A 75 0.06 8.56 -1.75
N VAL A 76 -0.85 8.48 -0.80
CA VAL A 76 -0.59 8.41 0.63
C VAL A 76 -1.19 7.13 1.18
N ALA A 77 -0.47 6.48 2.09
CA ALA A 77 -0.94 5.34 2.85
C ALA A 77 -0.67 5.59 4.33
N ILE A 78 -1.67 5.35 5.17
CA ILE A 78 -1.56 5.42 6.63
C ILE A 78 -1.88 4.04 7.18
N LEU A 79 -0.95 3.50 7.96
CA LEU A 79 -1.16 2.28 8.73
C LEU A 79 -1.57 2.68 10.14
N GLU A 80 -2.75 2.23 10.55
CA GLU A 80 -3.32 2.49 11.87
C GLU A 80 -3.46 1.15 12.61
N ALA A 81 -2.70 1.00 13.69
CA ALA A 81 -2.83 -0.11 14.63
C ALA A 81 -3.79 0.29 15.77
N PRO A 82 -4.39 -0.68 16.48
CA PRO A 82 -5.26 -0.43 17.63
C PRO A 82 -4.61 0.39 18.75
#